data_AF-V6I8C5-F1
#
_entry.id   AF-V6I8C5-F1
#
_cell.length_a   1.000
_cell.length_b   1.000
_cell.length_c   1.000
_cell.angle_alpha   90.00
_cell.angle_beta   90.00
_cell.angle_gamma   90.00
#
_symmetry.space_group_name_H-M   'P 1'
#
loop_
_entity.id
_entity.type
_entity.pdbx_description
1 polymer ?
#
loop_
_entity_poly.entity_id
_entity_poly.type
_entity_poly.pdbx_seq_one_letter_code
_entity_poly.pdbx_strand_id
1 'polypeptide(L)'
;MKVNLSASIQSPTKKGILLLILLCFLSQLKAEEKRIYDNLTEALQNPTDVRILYLYDNQITTFPKEIGKLQNLRELHLDDIPALKS
;
A
#
# COMPACT_ATOMS: atom_id res chain seq x y z
N MET A 1 36.13 -26.35 -41.55
CA MET A 1 34.87 -25.63 -41.31
C MET A 1 34.84 -25.19 -39.84
N LYS A 2 35.04 -23.91 -39.54
CA LYS A 2 34.92 -23.36 -38.17
C LYS A 2 33.73 -22.42 -38.17
N VAL A 3 32.68 -22.80 -37.45
CA VAL A 3 31.49 -21.97 -37.26
C VAL A 3 31.86 -20.90 -36.22
N ASN A 4 31.91 -19.64 -36.62
CA ASN A 4 32.29 -18.52 -35.76
C ASN A 4 31.03 -17.96 -35.08
N LEU A 5 30.73 -18.42 -33.87
CA LEU A 5 29.68 -17.83 -33.03
C LEU A 5 30.27 -16.68 -32.21
N SER A 6 30.42 -15.51 -32.83
CA SER A 6 30.51 -14.25 -32.08
C SER A 6 29.14 -13.58 -32.12
N ALA A 7 28.18 -14.17 -31.39
CA ALA A 7 26.99 -13.42 -31.01
C ALA A 7 27.44 -12.33 -30.04
N SER A 8 27.73 -11.14 -30.58
CA SER A 8 28.06 -9.96 -29.80
C SER A 8 26.88 -9.67 -28.87
N ILE A 9 27.07 -9.92 -27.57
CA ILE A 9 26.20 -9.36 -26.55
C ILE A 9 26.50 -7.85 -26.54
N GLN A 10 25.76 -7.12 -27.38
CA GLN A 10 25.86 -5.68 -27.49
C GLN A 10 25.51 -5.08 -26.11
N SER A 11 26.47 -4.42 -25.47
CA SER A 11 26.26 -3.74 -24.19
C SER A 11 25.07 -2.79 -24.28
N PRO A 12 24.20 -2.72 -23.26
CA PRO A 12 22.98 -1.91 -23.33
C PRO A 12 23.32 -0.45 -23.64
N THR A 13 22.71 0.10 -24.68
CA THR A 13 22.93 1.50 -25.08
C THR A 13 22.39 2.44 -24.00
N LYS A 14 22.94 3.66 -23.88
CA LYS A 14 22.48 4.67 -22.91
C LYS A 14 20.96 4.91 -22.98
N LYS A 15 20.38 4.82 -24.19
CA LYS A 15 18.93 4.90 -24.42
C LYS A 15 18.16 3.70 -23.85
N GLY A 16 18.73 2.50 -23.96
CA GLY A 16 18.18 1.28 -23.36
C GLY A 16 18.22 1.31 -21.83
N ILE A 17 19.32 1.83 -21.25
CA ILE A 17 19.42 2.04 -19.80
C ILE A 17 18.38 3.07 -19.32
N LEU A 18 18.24 4.19 -20.03
CA LEU A 18 17.23 5.20 -19.72
C LEU A 18 15.80 4.64 -19.81
N LEU A 19 15.53 3.79 -20.81
CA LEU A 19 14.24 3.12 -20.95
C LEU A 19 13.97 2.15 -19.79
N LEU A 20 14.97 1.38 -19.35
CA LEU A 20 14.86 0.49 -18.19
C LEU A 20 14.61 1.27 -16.89
N ILE A 21 15.30 2.39 -16.71
CA ILE A 21 15.09 3.29 -15.56
C ILE A 21 13.68 3.88 -15.60
N LEU A 22 13.21 4.35 -16.77
CA LEU A 22 11.86 4.88 -16.93
C LEU A 22 10.80 3.80 -16.64
N LEU A 23 10.99 2.58 -17.13
CA LEU A 23 10.11 1.44 -16.83
C LEU A 23 10.11 1.09 -15.34
N CYS A 24 11.26 1.15 -14.67
CA CYS A 24 11.36 0.99 -13.22
C CYS A 24 10.61 2.08 -12.46
N PHE A 25 10.62 3.33 -12.91
CA PHE A 25 9.84 4.39 -12.27
C PHE A 25 8.33 4.25 -12.50
N LEU A 26 7.91 3.79 -13.68
CA LEU A 26 6.50 3.54 -13.98
C LEU A 26 5.91 2.39 -13.13
N SER A 27 6.72 1.39 -12.74
CA SER A 27 6.26 0.35 -11.81
C SER A 27 6.18 0.82 -10.35
N GLN A 28 6.94 1.85 -9.97
CA GLN A 28 6.83 2.54 -8.68
C GLN A 28 5.63 3.51 -8.64
N LEU A 29 5.18 4.00 -9.80
CA LEU A 29 3.91 4.72 -10.00
C LEU A 29 2.71 3.75 -9.99
N LYS A 30 2.72 2.75 -9.11
CA LYS A 30 1.51 2.02 -8.78
C LYS A 30 0.69 2.97 -7.93
N ALA A 31 -0.41 3.47 -8.48
CA ALA A 31 -1.37 4.31 -7.77
C ALA A 31 -1.56 3.72 -6.37
N GLU A 32 -1.39 4.52 -5.32
CA GLU A 32 -1.70 4.10 -3.96
C GLU A 32 -3.17 3.67 -3.98
N GLU A 33 -3.40 2.35 -4.03
CA GLU A 33 -4.73 1.80 -3.85
C GLU A 33 -5.19 2.36 -2.52
N LYS A 34 -6.22 3.20 -2.57
CA LYS A 34 -6.87 3.76 -1.39
C LYS A 34 -7.56 2.58 -0.71
N ARG A 35 -6.81 1.82 0.07
CA ARG A 35 -7.30 0.65 0.79
C ARG A 35 -8.22 1.17 1.88
N ILE A 36 -9.49 0.86 1.70
CA ILE A 36 -10.51 1.08 2.70
C ILE A 36 -10.41 -0.10 3.65
N TYR A 37 -10.18 0.18 4.92
CA TYR A 37 -10.22 -0.83 5.97
C TYR A 37 -11.55 -0.72 6.70
N ASP A 38 -12.21 -1.85 6.93
CA ASP A 38 -13.44 -1.97 7.73
C ASP A 38 -13.22 -2.79 9.02
N ASN A 39 -12.01 -3.32 9.21
CA ASN A 39 -11.60 -4.13 10.34
C ASN A 39 -10.31 -3.59 10.97
N LEU A 40 -10.36 -3.27 12.26
CA LEU A 40 -9.20 -2.78 13.01
C LEU A 40 -8.04 -3.80 13.00
N THR A 41 -8.34 -5.10 13.04
CA THR A 41 -7.31 -6.14 13.04
C THR A 41 -6.48 -6.11 11.76
N GLU A 42 -7.13 -5.94 10.61
CA GLU A 42 -6.46 -5.86 9.30
C GLU A 42 -5.73 -4.53 9.12
N ALA A 43 -6.34 -3.44 9.56
CA ALA A 43 -5.71 -2.11 9.57
C ALA A 43 -4.38 -2.12 10.35
N LEU A 44 -4.35 -2.80 11.50
CA LEU A 44 -3.15 -2.90 12.34
C LEU A 44 -2.02 -3.75 11.72
N GLN A 45 -2.28 -4.55 10.68
CA GLN A 45 -1.24 -5.27 9.95
C GLN A 45 -0.40 -4.32 9.08
N ASN A 46 -0.97 -3.20 8.64
CA ASN A 46 -0.31 -2.24 7.75
C ASN A 46 -0.54 -0.79 8.23
N PRO A 47 -0.07 -0.42 9.43
CA PRO A 47 -0.48 0.80 10.13
C PRO A 47 -0.07 2.10 9.42
N THR A 48 0.92 2.05 8.52
CA THR A 48 1.36 3.18 7.70
C THR A 48 0.50 3.39 6.46
N ASP A 49 -0.29 2.40 6.05
CA ASP A 49 -1.04 2.44 4.79
C ASP A 49 -2.48 2.90 5.01
N VAL A 50 -2.97 2.80 6.25
CA VAL A 50 -4.34 3.13 6.61
C VAL A 50 -4.55 4.64 6.59
N ARG A 51 -5.39 5.10 5.67
CA ARG A 51 -5.84 6.51 5.57
C ARG A 51 -7.28 6.69 5.96
N ILE A 52 -8.11 5.70 5.66
CA ILE A 52 -9.53 5.67 5.99
C ILE A 52 -9.81 4.34 6.66
N LEU A 53 -10.37 4.42 7.87
CA LEU A 53 -10.84 3.27 8.62
C LEU A 53 -12.32 3.47 8.92
N TYR A 54 -13.12 2.50 8.53
CA TYR A 54 -14.51 2.40 8.94
C TYR A 54 -14.63 1.31 9.99
N LEU A 55 -15.33 1.57 11.08
CA LEU A 55 -15.66 0.55 12.06
C LEU A 55 -17.17 0.61 12.30
N TYR A 56 -17.85 -0.39 11.77
CA TYR A 56 -19.30 -0.54 11.87
C TYR A 56 -19.59 -1.78 12.71
N ASP A 57 -19.33 -1.74 14.02
CA ASP A 57 -19.63 -2.88 14.88
C ASP A 57 -20.13 -2.45 16.26
N ASN A 58 -21.30 -2.98 16.60
CA ASN A 58 -21.95 -2.82 17.90
C ASN A 58 -21.17 -3.49 19.04
N GLN A 59 -20.18 -4.32 18.72
CA GLN A 59 -19.37 -5.06 19.69
C GLN A 59 -18.13 -4.30 20.16
N ILE A 60 -17.83 -3.12 19.59
CA ILE A 60 -16.83 -2.21 20.14
C ILE A 60 -17.39 -1.61 21.43
N THR A 61 -17.24 -2.36 22.52
CA THR A 61 -17.69 -1.99 23.86
C THR A 61 -16.77 -0.96 24.51
N THR A 62 -15.56 -0.78 23.99
CA THR A 62 -14.59 0.22 24.41
C THR A 62 -13.82 0.74 23.20
N PHE A 63 -13.51 2.04 23.17
CA PHE A 63 -12.72 2.61 22.09
C PHE A 63 -11.28 2.07 22.13
N PRO A 64 -10.80 1.37 21.08
CA PRO A 64 -9.53 0.67 21.12
C PRO A 64 -8.36 1.66 21.04
N LYS A 65 -7.45 1.59 22.01
CA LYS A 65 -6.27 2.47 22.10
C LYS A 65 -5.31 2.25 20.93
N GLU A 66 -5.38 1.08 20.30
CA GLU A 66 -4.58 0.66 19.16
C GLU A 66 -4.81 1.53 17.92
N ILE A 67 -5.92 2.26 17.82
CA ILE A 67 -6.14 3.26 16.76
C ILE A 67 -5.01 4.28 16.72
N GLY A 68 -4.40 4.61 17.87
CA GLY A 68 -3.23 5.49 17.94
C GLY A 68 -1.97 4.98 17.23
N LYS A 69 -1.93 3.69 16.83
CA LYS A 69 -0.83 3.12 16.04
C LYS A 69 -0.94 3.44 14.55
N LEU A 70 -2.11 3.88 14.07
CA LEU A 70 -2.39 4.16 12.66
C LEU A 70 -1.90 5.58 12.30
N GLN A 71 -0.59 5.73 12.09
CA GLN A 71 0.10 7.03 11.99
C GLN A 71 -0.40 7.93 10.86
N ASN A 72 -0.93 7.32 9.79
CA ASN A 72 -1.38 8.03 8.59
C ASN A 72 -2.91 8.12 8.46
N LEU A 73 -3.65 7.72 9.51
CA LEU A 73 -5.11 7.76 9.52
C LEU A 73 -5.61 9.20 9.41
N ARG A 74 -6.48 9.45 8.42
CA ARG A 74 -7.06 10.78 8.14
C ARG A 74 -8.54 10.83 8.42
N GLU A 75 -9.24 9.73 8.14
CA GLU A 75 -10.68 9.61 8.34
C GLU A 75 -10.96 8.35 9.16
N LEU A 76 -11.70 8.53 10.26
CA LEU A 76 -12.18 7.46 11.10
C LEU A 76 -13.69 7.57 11.20
N HIS A 77 -14.39 6.59 10.65
CA HIS A 77 -15.84 6.51 10.65
C HIS A 77 -16.28 5.46 11.67
N LEU A 78 -17.08 5.87 12.64
CA LEU A 78 -17.55 5.04 13.75
C LEU A 78 -19.07 5.16 13.79
N ASP A 79 -19.77 4.18 13.24
CA ASP A 79 -21.23 4.17 13.30
C ASP A 79 -21.72 3.03 14.19
N ASP A 80 -22.81 3.28 14.92
CA ASP A 80 -23.46 2.32 15.80
C ASP A 80 -22.52 1.63 16.81
N ILE A 81 -21.64 2.42 17.45
CA ILE A 81 -20.84 1.96 18.59
C ILE A 81 -21.54 2.35 19.90
N PRO A 82 -22.12 1.40 20.67
CA PRO A 82 -22.85 1.72 21.91
C PRO A 82 -21.99 2.44 22.95
N ALA A 83 -20.69 2.15 22.98
CA ALA A 83 -19.73 2.75 23.92
C ALA A 83 -19.45 4.25 23.67
N LEU A 84 -19.88 4.79 22.52
CA LEU A 84 -19.71 6.20 22.15
C LEU A 84 -21.04 6.97 22.14
N LYS A 85 -22.17 6.29 22.39
CA LYS A 85 -23.48 6.94 22.58
C LYS A 85 -23.53 7.42 24.04
N SER A 86 -23.46 8.74 24.24
CA SER A 86 -23.62 9.41 25.55
C SER A 86 -25.03 9.29 26.09
#